data_AF-A0A2G5HQ81-F1
#
_entry.id   AF-A0A2G5HQ81-F1
#
_cell.length_a   1.000
_cell.length_b   1.000
_cell.length_c   1.000
_cell.angle_alpha   90.00
_cell.angle_beta   90.00
_cell.angle_gamma   90.00
#
_symmetry.space_group_name_H-M   'P 1'
#
loop_
_entity.id
_entity.type
_entity.pdbx_description
1 polymer ?
#
loop_
_entity_poly.entity_id
_entity_poly.type
_entity_poly.pdbx_seq_one_letter_code
_entity_poly.pdbx_strand_id
1 'polypeptide(L)'
;MKIAEKLPQELLDDIRAHLTGDIVGNNAEIMQKVRDGISIQLHIDGIEAQMNTLFNNVNKSNKYFWPALVKLGLALTARPTSYSHRSYKELELKLQYSYEAWEETPRAIEWVRQKLKK
;
A
#
# COMPACT_ATOMS: atom_id res chain seq x y z
N MET A 1 26.32 -7.02 -24.17
CA MET A 1 26.60 -8.19 -23.32
C MET A 1 25.91 -7.95 -21.99
N LYS A 2 24.80 -8.65 -21.68
CA LYS A 2 24.03 -8.39 -20.45
C LYS A 2 24.77 -9.06 -19.30
N ILE A 3 25.18 -8.29 -18.28
CA ILE A 3 25.94 -8.78 -17.10
C ILE A 3 25.26 -9.99 -16.44
N ALA A 4 23.93 -10.07 -16.51
CA ALA A 4 23.14 -11.18 -16.02
C ALA A 4 23.48 -12.54 -16.66
N GLU A 5 23.91 -12.58 -17.93
CA GLU A 5 24.24 -13.85 -18.63
C GLU A 5 25.57 -14.46 -18.15
N LYS A 6 26.36 -13.72 -17.36
CA LYS A 6 27.66 -14.16 -16.83
C LYS A 6 27.64 -14.51 -15.35
N LEU A 7 26.53 -14.29 -14.66
CA LEU A 7 26.40 -14.53 -13.23
C LEU A 7 25.83 -15.94 -12.97
N PRO A 8 26.35 -16.67 -11.97
CA PRO A 8 25.68 -17.85 -11.42
C PRO A 8 24.24 -17.54 -11.03
N GLN A 9 23.35 -18.51 -11.24
CA GLN A 9 21.92 -18.35 -10.97
C GLN A 9 21.64 -18.00 -9.50
N GLU A 10 22.40 -18.57 -8.56
CA GLU A 10 22.28 -18.27 -7.12
C GLU A 10 22.52 -16.79 -6.81
N LEU A 11 23.58 -16.19 -7.38
CA LEU A 11 23.86 -14.77 -7.19
C LEU A 11 22.79 -13.88 -7.82
N LEU A 12 22.22 -14.29 -8.96
CA LEU A 12 21.10 -13.56 -9.57
C LEU A 12 19.85 -13.63 -8.71
N ASP A 13 19.57 -14.77 -8.09
CA ASP A 13 18.40 -14.97 -7.25
C ASP A 13 18.53 -14.22 -5.93
N ASP A 14 19.72 -14.18 -5.33
CA ASP A 14 20.02 -13.35 -4.16
C ASP A 14 19.86 -11.86 -4.48
N ILE A 15 20.37 -11.40 -5.63
CA ILE A 15 20.19 -10.00 -6.08
C ILE A 15 18.70 -9.70 -6.28
N ARG A 16 17.94 -10.59 -6.94
CA ARG A 16 16.50 -10.39 -7.16
C ARG A 16 15.70 -10.39 -5.85
N ALA A 17 16.05 -11.25 -4.89
CA ALA A 17 15.42 -11.28 -3.59
C ALA A 17 15.74 -10.02 -2.78
N HIS A 18 16.95 -9.47 -2.90
CA HIS A 18 17.35 -8.25 -2.21
C HIS A 18 16.78 -6.97 -2.85
N LEU A 19 16.57 -6.98 -4.17
CA LEU A 19 15.95 -5.86 -4.90
C LEU A 19 14.42 -5.85 -4.79
N THR A 20 13.82 -6.98 -4.44
CA THR A 20 12.39 -7.07 -4.15
C THR A 20 12.15 -6.86 -2.66
N GLY A 21 11.07 -6.16 -2.29
CA GLY A 21 10.70 -6.06 -0.87
C GLY A 21 10.22 -7.40 -0.33
N ASP A 22 10.28 -7.61 0.99
CA ASP A 22 9.98 -8.89 1.66
C ASP A 22 8.67 -9.56 1.19
N ILE A 23 7.62 -8.78 0.92
CA ILE A 23 6.32 -9.30 0.45
C ILE A 23 6.45 -9.95 -0.93
N VAL A 24 7.20 -9.31 -1.84
CA VAL A 24 7.42 -9.81 -3.20
C VAL A 24 8.45 -10.94 -3.20
N GLY A 25 9.54 -10.79 -2.45
CA GLY A 25 10.59 -11.81 -2.31
C GLY A 25 10.08 -13.14 -1.74
N ASN A 26 9.11 -13.09 -0.82
CA ASN A 26 8.47 -14.28 -0.25
C ASN A 26 7.33 -14.85 -1.09
N ASN A 27 6.92 -14.19 -2.18
CA ASN A 27 5.89 -14.71 -3.07
C ASN A 27 6.51 -15.62 -4.14
N ALA A 28 6.47 -16.93 -3.90
CA ALA A 28 7.08 -17.93 -4.78
C ALA A 28 6.58 -17.86 -6.23
N GLU A 29 5.30 -17.58 -6.45
CA GLU A 29 4.72 -17.48 -7.81
C GLU A 29 5.25 -16.25 -8.55
N ILE A 30 5.27 -15.09 -7.91
CA ILE A 30 5.79 -13.84 -8.50
C ILE A 30 7.29 -13.99 -8.76
N MET A 31 8.05 -14.53 -7.80
CA MET A 31 9.49 -14.74 -7.97
C MET A 31 9.81 -15.75 -9.06
N GLN A 32 8.98 -16.78 -9.25
CA GLN A 32 9.14 -17.70 -10.36
C GLN A 32 8.92 -17.00 -11.71
N LYS A 33 7.86 -16.17 -11.83
CA LYS A 33 7.63 -15.36 -13.03
C LYS A 33 8.83 -14.43 -13.31
N VAL A 34 9.39 -13.77 -12.29
CA VAL A 34 10.58 -12.93 -12.43
C VAL A 34 11.80 -13.73 -12.91
N ARG A 35 12.03 -14.94 -12.36
CA ARG A 35 13.10 -15.85 -12.80
C ARG A 35 12.94 -16.26 -14.25
N ASP A 36 11.71 -16.57 -14.67
CA ASP A 36 11.36 -17.00 -16.02
C ASP A 36 11.33 -15.83 -17.03
N GLY A 37 11.63 -14.59 -16.59
CA GLY A 37 11.59 -13.40 -17.42
C GLY A 37 10.16 -12.98 -17.82
N ILE A 38 9.15 -13.52 -17.14
CA ILE A 38 7.74 -13.20 -17.35
C ILE A 38 7.41 -11.89 -16.63
N SER A 39 6.75 -11.00 -17.36
CA SER A 39 6.29 -9.73 -16.79
C SER A 39 5.31 -9.95 -15.65
N ILE A 40 5.53 -9.27 -14.53
CA ILE A 40 4.62 -9.25 -13.38
C ILE A 40 3.61 -8.10 -13.45
N GLN A 41 3.53 -7.40 -14.60
CA GLN A 41 2.68 -6.21 -14.77
C GLN A 41 1.21 -6.50 -14.43
N LEU A 42 0.68 -7.66 -14.82
CA LEU A 42 -0.70 -8.04 -14.49
C LEU A 42 -0.97 -8.10 -12.98
N HIS A 43 0.02 -8.50 -12.18
CA HIS A 43 -0.10 -8.51 -10.72
C HIS A 43 -0.10 -7.08 -10.17
N ILE A 44 0.75 -6.21 -10.72
CA ILE A 44 0.79 -4.78 -10.37
C ILE A 44 -0.57 -4.14 -10.69
N ASP A 45 -1.08 -4.32 -11.90
CA ASP A 45 -2.36 -3.76 -12.34
C ASP A 45 -3.52 -4.25 -11.46
N GLY A 46 -3.51 -5.53 -11.07
CA GLY A 46 -4.48 -6.11 -10.15
C GLY A 46 -4.44 -5.46 -8.76
N ILE A 47 -3.25 -5.27 -8.19
CA ILE A 47 -3.08 -4.59 -6.90
C ILE A 47 -3.53 -3.14 -6.99
N GLU A 48 -3.21 -2.43 -8.08
CA GLU A 48 -3.68 -1.06 -8.30
C GLU A 48 -5.21 -0.98 -8.36
N ALA A 49 -5.87 -1.91 -9.04
CA ALA A 49 -7.33 -1.99 -9.09
C ALA A 49 -7.96 -2.25 -7.71
N GLN A 50 -7.35 -3.12 -6.90
CA GLN A 50 -7.79 -3.37 -5.52
C GLN A 50 -7.61 -2.13 -4.64
N MET A 51 -6.47 -1.45 -4.74
CA MET A 51 -6.20 -0.21 -4.01
C MET A 51 -7.17 0.91 -4.40
N ASN A 52 -7.50 1.04 -5.70
CA ASN A 52 -8.53 1.97 -6.16
C ASN A 52 -9.91 1.66 -5.57
N THR A 53 -10.26 0.37 -5.52
CA THR A 53 -11.52 -0.10 -4.94
C THR A 53 -11.58 0.21 -3.44
N LEU A 54 -10.51 -0.07 -2.69
CA LEU A 54 -10.38 0.29 -1.28
C LEU A 54 -10.56 1.79 -1.07
N PHE A 55 -9.84 2.61 -1.85
CA PHE A 55 -9.95 4.07 -1.78
C PHE A 55 -11.40 4.55 -1.96
N ASN A 56 -12.06 4.07 -3.01
CA ASN A 56 -13.43 4.44 -3.33
C ASN A 56 -14.43 3.99 -2.25
N ASN A 57 -14.28 2.76 -1.73
CA ASN A 57 -15.18 2.22 -0.72
C ASN A 57 -15.03 2.94 0.62
N VAL A 58 -13.80 3.23 1.06
CA VAL A 58 -13.55 4.02 2.27
C VAL A 58 -14.10 5.43 2.09
N ASN A 59 -13.89 6.06 0.94
CA ASN A 59 -14.42 7.41 0.68
C ASN A 59 -15.96 7.45 0.72
N LYS A 60 -16.62 6.42 0.15
CA LYS A 60 -18.08 6.25 0.24
C LYS A 60 -18.57 5.98 1.67
N SER A 61 -17.79 5.22 2.44
CA SER A 61 -18.12 4.87 3.83
C SER A 61 -17.90 6.02 4.80
N ASN A 62 -16.85 6.83 4.60
CA ASN A 62 -16.56 8.01 5.40
C ASN A 62 -15.65 8.96 4.61
N LYS A 63 -16.25 9.99 4.00
CA LYS A 63 -15.55 10.97 3.14
C LYS A 63 -14.43 11.76 3.82
N TYR A 64 -14.39 11.75 5.16
CA TYR A 64 -13.39 12.49 5.93
C TYR A 64 -12.07 11.73 6.05
N PHE A 65 -12.06 10.42 5.76
CA PHE A 65 -10.93 9.54 6.07
C PHE A 65 -9.64 9.90 5.35
N TRP A 66 -9.65 9.89 4.02
CA TRP A 66 -8.44 10.16 3.25
C TRP A 66 -7.86 11.56 3.49
N PRO A 67 -8.68 12.64 3.56
CA PRO A 67 -8.16 13.95 3.93
C PRO A 67 -7.49 13.98 5.31
N ALA A 68 -8.08 13.33 6.31
CA ALA A 68 -7.53 13.30 7.67
C ALA A 68 -6.26 12.45 7.79
N LEU A 69 -6.15 11.39 6.97
CA LEU A 69 -4.93 10.59 6.88
C LEU A 69 -3.74 11.39 6.34
N VAL A 70 -3.96 12.27 5.35
CA VAL A 70 -2.89 13.09 4.75
C VAL A 70 -2.57 14.32 5.59
N LYS A 71 -3.58 14.93 6.20
CA LYS A 71 -3.43 16.10 7.08
C LYS A 71 -3.89 15.73 8.48
N LEU A 72 -2.95 15.24 9.26
CA LEU A 72 -3.15 14.84 10.64
C LEU A 72 -3.56 16.07 11.46
N GLY A 73 -4.85 16.14 11.77
CA GLY A 73 -5.40 17.10 12.72
C GLY A 73 -5.45 16.49 14.12
N LEU A 74 -6.39 16.99 14.94
CA LEU A 74 -6.65 16.46 16.29
C LEU A 74 -7.23 15.04 16.30
N ALA A 75 -7.53 14.48 15.12
CA ALA A 75 -8.20 13.19 14.98
C ALA A 75 -7.42 11.99 15.55
N LEU A 76 -6.08 12.05 15.55
CA LEU A 76 -5.23 10.98 16.12
C LEU A 76 -5.27 10.95 17.66
N THR A 77 -5.55 12.08 18.30
CA THR A 77 -5.57 12.20 19.77
C THR A 77 -6.99 12.33 20.33
N ALA A 78 -8.00 12.39 19.46
CA ALA A 78 -9.39 12.56 19.87
C ALA A 78 -9.88 11.36 20.71
N ARG A 79 -10.78 11.64 21.66
CA ARG A 79 -11.41 10.62 22.52
C ARG A 79 -12.94 10.75 22.40
N PRO A 80 -13.53 10.29 21.29
CA PRO A 80 -14.98 10.38 21.12
C PRO A 80 -15.68 9.46 22.12
N THR A 81 -16.61 10.03 22.90
CA THR A 81 -17.46 9.26 23.84
C THR A 81 -18.52 8.43 23.14
N SER A 82 -18.91 8.84 21.92
CA SER A 82 -19.82 8.13 21.03
C SER A 82 -19.63 8.60 19.59
N TYR A 83 -20.07 7.79 18.63
CA TYR A 83 -20.06 8.14 17.21
C TYR A 83 -21.32 7.63 16.51
N SER A 84 -21.64 8.26 15.39
CA SER A 84 -22.65 7.77 14.45
C SER A 84 -21.99 7.33 13.14
N HIS A 85 -22.67 6.49 12.37
CA HIS A 85 -22.17 6.04 11.07
C HIS A 85 -21.94 7.24 10.12
N ARG A 86 -20.83 7.20 9.36
CA ARG A 86 -20.33 8.26 8.45
C ARG A 86 -19.94 9.57 9.11
N SER A 87 -19.85 9.61 10.44
CA SER A 87 -19.50 10.84 11.17
C SER A 87 -18.00 11.09 11.23
N TYR A 88 -17.61 12.32 11.54
CA TYR A 88 -16.21 12.66 11.80
C TYR A 88 -15.66 11.90 13.04
N LYS A 89 -16.47 11.67 14.07
CA LYS A 89 -16.07 10.89 15.25
C LYS A 89 -15.80 9.42 14.94
N GLU A 90 -16.56 8.84 14.00
CA GLU A 90 -16.29 7.47 13.51
C GLU A 90 -14.94 7.42 12.77
N LEU A 91 -14.62 8.46 12.00
CA LEU A 91 -13.31 8.60 11.39
C LEU A 91 -12.21 8.62 12.45
N GLU A 92 -12.33 9.43 13.50
CA GLU A 92 -11.28 9.57 14.52
C GLU A 92 -10.86 8.21 15.08
N LEU A 93 -11.83 7.35 15.40
CA LEU A 93 -11.60 5.98 15.83
C LEU A 93 -10.90 5.14 14.74
N LYS A 94 -11.46 5.12 13.52
CA LYS A 94 -10.90 4.33 12.40
C LYS A 94 -9.47 4.74 12.06
N LEU A 95 -9.18 6.04 12.10
CA LEU A 95 -7.86 6.58 11.84
C LEU A 95 -6.89 6.15 12.92
N GLN A 96 -7.25 6.25 14.20
CA GLN A 96 -6.40 5.80 15.31
C GLN A 96 -6.03 4.31 15.21
N TYR A 97 -6.97 3.45 14.81
CA TYR A 97 -6.71 2.00 14.67
C TYR A 97 -5.88 1.61 13.45
N SER A 98 -5.77 2.48 12.44
CA SER A 98 -5.13 2.11 11.16
C SER A 98 -3.96 2.99 10.76
N TYR A 99 -3.76 4.14 11.43
CA TYR A 99 -2.76 5.13 11.04
C TYR A 99 -1.35 4.56 10.98
N GLU A 100 -0.94 3.78 12.00
CA GLU A 100 0.40 3.17 12.07
C GLU A 100 0.68 2.31 10.83
N ALA A 101 -0.26 1.47 10.40
CA ALA A 101 -0.09 0.65 9.20
C ALA A 101 0.15 1.48 7.91
N TRP A 102 -0.48 2.66 7.80
CA TRP A 102 -0.26 3.57 6.68
C TRP A 102 1.05 4.37 6.79
N GLU A 103 1.50 4.64 8.01
CA GLU A 103 2.73 5.40 8.30
C GLU A 103 3.97 4.53 8.15
N GLU A 104 3.92 3.29 8.64
CA GLU A 104 4.98 2.28 8.52
C GLU A 104 5.22 1.85 7.07
N THR A 105 4.20 1.96 6.20
CA THR A 105 4.32 1.58 4.79
C THR A 105 4.93 2.73 3.97
N PRO A 106 6.17 2.59 3.45
CA PRO A 106 6.81 3.66 2.72
C PRO A 106 5.97 4.11 1.53
N ARG A 107 5.82 5.43 1.39
CA ARG A 107 5.07 6.11 0.29
C ARG A 107 3.56 5.89 0.29
N ALA A 108 2.97 5.18 1.25
CA ALA A 108 1.53 4.95 1.26
C ALA A 108 0.72 6.25 1.45
N ILE A 109 1.11 7.11 2.39
CA ILE A 109 0.46 8.43 2.58
C ILE A 109 0.62 9.33 1.33
N GLU A 110 1.76 9.27 0.66
CA GLU A 110 1.99 10.01 -0.58
C GLU A 110 1.10 9.50 -1.73
N TRP A 111 0.90 8.18 -1.83
CA TRP A 111 -0.07 7.60 -2.77
C TRP A 111 -1.49 8.13 -2.54
N VAL A 112 -1.94 8.21 -1.28
CA VAL A 112 -3.24 8.80 -0.93
C VAL A 112 -3.29 10.28 -1.30
N ARG A 113 -2.23 11.04 -1.02
CA ARG A 113 -2.13 12.46 -1.38
C ARG A 113 -2.27 12.67 -2.89
N GLN A 114 -1.67 11.81 -3.71
CA GLN A 114 -1.79 11.86 -5.17
C GLN A 114 -3.20 11.52 -5.64
N LYS A 115 -3.88 10.56 -4.98
CA LYS A 115 -5.27 10.21 -5.29
C LYS A 115 -6.25 11.34 -4.99
N LEU A 116 -6.02 12.11 -3.94
CA LEU A 116 -6.87 13.26 -3.57
C LEU A 116 -6.70 14.48 -4.49
N LYS A 117 -5.61 14.56 -5.26
CA LYS A 117 -5.36 15.64 -6.22
C LYS A 117 -5.98 15.40 -7.61
N LYS A 118 -6.41 14.16 -7.88
CA LYS A 118 -7.09 13.77 -9.11
C LYS A 118 -8.59 13.97 -8.99
#